data_AF-A0A382DTQ3-F1
#
_entry.id   AF-A0A382DTQ3-F1
#
_cell.length_a   1.000
_cell.length_b   1.000
_cell.length_c   1.000
_cell.angle_alpha   90.00
_cell.angle_beta   90.00
_cell.angle_gamma   90.00
#
_symmetry.space_group_name_H-M   'P 1'
#
loop_
_entity.id
_entity.type
_entity.pdbx_description
1 polymer ?
#
loop_
_entity_poly.entity_id
_entity_poly.type
_entity_poly.pdbx_seq_one_letter_code
_entity_poly.pdbx_strand_id
1 'polypeptide(L)' 'TIGNLRYWNRTPDLGQIKIPVLITCGRYDELGPACAATLQAGIPNAETVVFEESAHVAHIEEPEAYRKCVSEFLTRNDD' A
#
# COMPACT_ATOMS: atom_id res chain seq x y z
N THR A 1 -4.37 16.25 23.94
CA THR A 1 -5.41 15.20 23.91
C THR A 1 -4.88 14.01 23.16
N ILE A 2 -5.16 12.79 23.61
CA ILE A 2 -4.75 11.59 22.89
C ILE A 2 -5.80 11.31 21.80
N GLY A 3 -5.38 11.07 20.56
CA GLY A 3 -6.29 10.84 19.44
C GLY A 3 -7.08 9.53 19.57
N ASN A 4 -8.32 9.52 19.08
CA ASN A 4 -9.27 8.41 19.23
C ASN A 4 -8.80 7.08 18.62
N LEU A 5 -7.81 7.10 17.72
CA LEU A 5 -7.30 5.92 17.01
C LEU A 5 -6.00 5.34 17.61
N ARG A 6 -5.51 5.86 18.75
CA ARG A 6 -4.22 5.43 19.33
C ARG A 6 -4.07 3.91 19.51
N TYR A 7 -5.17 3.22 19.85
CA TYR A 7 -5.17 1.78 20.14
C TYR A 7 -5.80 0.94 19.04
N TRP A 8 -6.17 1.56 17.92
CA TRP A 8 -6.80 0.85 16.82
C TRP A 8 -5.74 0.02 16.07
N ASN A 9 -5.98 -1.28 15.92
CA ASN A 9 -5.07 -2.20 15.25
C ASN A 9 -5.86 -3.35 14.60
N ARG A 10 -5.62 -3.58 13.30
CA ARG A 10 -6.19 -4.70 12.52
C ARG A 10 -5.12 -5.57 11.85
N THR A 11 -3.84 -5.42 12.22
CA THR A 11 -2.75 -6.30 11.78
C THR A 11 -3.06 -7.79 12.00
N PRO A 12 -3.68 -8.23 13.12
CA PRO A 12 -4.05 -9.63 13.31
C PRO A 12 -5.05 -10.19 12.28
N ASP A 13 -5.81 -9.31 11.62
CA ASP A 13 -6.87 -9.69 10.69
C ASP A 13 -6.40 -9.71 9.23
N LEU A 14 -5.21 -9.21 8.92
CA LEU A 14 -4.70 -9.09 7.53
C LEU A 14 -4.72 -10.43 6.77
N GLY A 15 -4.44 -11.53 7.48
CA GLY A 15 -4.44 -12.87 6.89
C GLY A 15 -5.82 -13.34 6.40
N GLN A 16 -6.90 -12.63 6.73
CA GLN A 16 -8.25 -12.91 6.24
C GLN A 16 -8.45 -12.41 4.79
N ILE A 17 -7.63 -11.48 4.31
CA ILE A 17 -7.70 -10.99 2.92
C ILE A 17 -7.12 -12.05 1.99
N LYS A 18 -7.96 -12.59 1.09
CA LYS A 18 -7.59 -13.67 0.16
C LYS A 18 -7.48 -13.25 -1.30
N ILE A 19 -8.00 -12.08 -1.65
CA ILE A 19 -7.91 -11.53 -3.00
C ILE A 19 -6.51 -10.96 -3.26
N PRO A 20 -6.10 -10.79 -4.53
CA PRO A 20 -4.89 -10.04 -4.90
C PRO A 20 -4.91 -8.62 -4.32
N VAL A 21 -3.79 -8.16 -3.79
CA VAL A 21 -3.66 -6.81 -3.20
C VAL A 21 -2.41 -6.11 -3.71
N LEU A 22 -2.57 -4.89 -4.20
CA LEU A 22 -1.47 -3.97 -4.47
C LEU A 22 -1.37 -2.95 -3.33
N ILE A 23 -0.21 -2.89 -2.67
CA ILE A 23 0.15 -1.88 -1.69
C ILE A 23 1.06 -0.85 -2.38
N THR A 24 0.74 0.43 -2.27
CA THR A 24 1.56 1.53 -2.78
C THR A 24 2.02 2.42 -1.63
N CYS A 25 3.27 2.88 -1.66
CA CYS A 25 3.74 3.93 -0.75
C CYS A 25 4.82 4.80 -1.41
N GLY A 26 4.96 6.05 -0.99
CA GLY A 26 6.13 6.85 -1.33
C GLY A 26 7.35 6.47 -0.51
N ARG A 27 8.55 6.71 -1.05
CA ARG A 27 9.82 6.59 -0.32
C ARG A 27 9.89 7.50 0.90
N TYR A 28 9.30 8.69 0.80
CA TYR A 28 9.33 9.74 1.82
C TYR A 28 8.00 9.91 2.56
N ASP A 29 7.12 8.92 2.47
CA ASP A 29 5.80 8.93 3.12
C ASP A 29 5.92 8.91 4.65
N GLU A 30 5.01 9.60 5.33
CA GLU A 30 4.83 9.53 6.78
C GLU A 30 4.53 8.10 7.26
N LEU A 31 3.89 7.30 6.39
CA LEU A 31 3.64 5.87 6.53
C LEU A 31 4.47 5.09 5.50
N GLY A 32 5.78 5.27 5.56
CA GLY A 32 6.74 4.79 4.58
C GLY A 32 6.90 3.27 4.45
N PRO A 33 7.94 2.82 3.73
CA PRO A 33 8.11 1.43 3.29
C PRO A 33 8.07 0.36 4.40
N ALA A 34 8.43 0.71 5.65
CA ALA A 34 8.34 -0.21 6.78
C ALA A 34 6.88 -0.59 7.12
N CYS A 35 5.95 0.36 7.01
CA CYS A 35 4.52 0.12 7.20
C CYS A 35 3.97 -0.75 6.06
N ALA A 36 4.34 -0.45 4.81
CA ALA A 36 3.98 -1.25 3.65
C ALA A 36 4.49 -2.70 3.76
N ALA A 37 5.73 -2.91 4.21
CA ALA A 37 6.30 -4.23 4.45
C ALA A 37 5.53 -5.01 5.54
N THR A 38 5.05 -4.33 6.58
CA THR A 38 4.20 -4.94 7.61
C THR A 38 2.87 -5.43 7.03
N LEU A 39 2.24 -4.63 6.16
CA LEU A 39 1.01 -5.02 5.47
C LEU A 39 1.27 -6.21 4.53
N GLN A 40 2.34 -6.17 3.74
CA GLN A 40 2.69 -7.24 2.81
C GLN A 40 2.94 -8.56 3.54
N ALA A 41 3.65 -8.54 4.67
CA ALA A 41 3.88 -9.74 5.47
C ALA A 41 2.60 -10.35 6.06
N GLY A 42 1.56 -9.53 6.29
CA GLY A 42 0.28 -9.97 6.84
C GLY A 42 -0.73 -10.45 5.81
N ILE A 43 -0.59 -10.06 4.53
CA ILE A 43 -1.55 -10.37 3.46
C ILE A 43 -0.91 -11.37 2.49
N PRO A 44 -1.43 -12.63 2.40
CA PRO A 44 -0.78 -13.69 1.62
C PRO A 44 -0.54 -13.38 0.13
N ASN A 45 -1.43 -12.61 -0.49
CA ASN A 45 -1.43 -12.32 -1.93
C ASN A 45 -1.12 -10.83 -2.21
N ALA A 46 -0.30 -10.21 -1.37
CA ALA A 46 0.07 -8.81 -1.53
C ALA A 46 1.41 -8.61 -2.25
N GLU A 47 1.40 -7.67 -3.19
CA GLU A 47 2.60 -7.05 -3.75
C GLU A 47 2.73 -5.60 -3.27
N THR A 48 3.95 -5.07 -3.24
CA THR A 48 4.23 -3.70 -2.79
C THR A 48 5.07 -2.97 -3.81
N VAL A 49 4.70 -1.72 -4.09
CA VAL A 49 5.45 -0.80 -4.94
C VAL A 49 5.78 0.46 -4.15
N VAL A 50 7.08 0.78 -4.10
CA VAL A 50 7.58 2.02 -3.50
C VAL A 50 7.88 3.01 -4.62
N PHE A 51 7.26 4.19 -4.55
CA PHE A 51 7.49 5.30 -5.46
C PHE A 51 8.66 6.13 -4.94
N GLU A 52 9.80 6.04 -5.63
CA GLU A 52 11.11 6.51 -5.12
C GLU A 52 11.22 8.03 -4.97
N GLU A 53 10.41 8.79 -5.73
CA GLU A 53 10.42 10.25 -5.73
C GLU A 53 9.12 10.84 -5.14
N SER A 54 8.39 10.04 -4.35
CA SER A 54 7.09 10.42 -3.77
C SER A 54 7.09 10.38 -2.24
N ALA A 55 6.23 11.21 -1.65
CA ALA A 55 5.81 11.12 -0.26
C ALA A 55 4.41 10.50 -0.20
N HIS A 56 3.47 11.14 0.49
CA HIS A 56 2.16 10.55 0.77
C HIS A 56 1.23 10.46 -0.45
N VAL A 57 1.40 11.37 -1.42
CA VAL A 57 0.47 11.53 -2.53
C VAL A 57 1.11 11.14 -3.86
N ALA A 58 1.67 9.92 -3.91
CA ALA A 58 2.38 9.39 -5.09
C ALA A 58 1.57 9.47 -6.41
N HIS A 59 0.25 9.42 -6.34
CA HIS A 59 -0.64 9.59 -7.49
C HIS A 59 -0.66 11.01 -8.09
N ILE A 60 -0.17 12.01 -7.33
CA ILE A 60 0.02 13.41 -7.74
C ILE A 60 1.49 13.67 -8.07
N GLU A 61 2.40 13.11 -7.28
CA GLU A 61 3.86 13.35 -7.37
C GLU A 61 4.49 12.62 -8.56
N GLU A 62 4.09 11.36 -8.80
CA GLU A 62 4.54 10.53 -9.92
C GLU A 62 3.33 9.97 -10.71
N PRO A 63 2.50 10.82 -11.34
CA PRO A 63 1.17 10.45 -11.81
C PRO A 63 1.18 9.39 -12.92
N GLU A 64 2.14 9.44 -13.86
CA GLU A 64 2.27 8.44 -14.92
C GLU A 64 2.73 7.09 -14.37
N ALA A 65 3.72 7.09 -13.47
CA ALA A 65 4.23 5.87 -12.85
C ALA A 65 3.15 5.19 -12.00
N TYR A 66 2.43 5.99 -11.20
CA TYR A 66 1.34 5.51 -10.38
C TYR A 66 0.20 4.92 -11.22
N ARG A 67 -0.23 5.64 -12.27
CA ARG A 67 -1.27 5.14 -13.18
C ARG A 67 -0.86 3.84 -13.87
N LYS A 68 0.37 3.76 -14.35
CA LYS A 68 0.89 2.54 -14.99
C LYS A 68 0.86 1.37 -14.01
N CYS A 69 1.40 1.56 -12.80
CA CYS A 69 1.43 0.55 -11.75
C CYS A 69 0.02 0.00 -11.45
N VAL A 70 -0.95 0.90 -11.22
CA VAL A 70 -2.33 0.50 -10.90
C VAL A 70 -2.99 -0.17 -12.10
N SER A 71 -2.84 0.38 -13.31
CA SER A 71 -3.43 -0.20 -14.52
C SER A 71 -2.90 -1.61 -14.80
N GLU A 72 -1.59 -1.83 -14.68
CA GLU A 72 -0.99 -3.15 -14.88
C GLU A 72 -1.48 -4.17 -13.84
N PHE A 73 -1.65 -3.75 -12.59
CA PHE A 73 -2.24 -4.60 -11.56
C PHE A 73 -3.69 -4.97 -11.90
N LEU A 74 -4.51 -3.99 -12.28
CA LEU A 74 -5.91 -4.25 -12.65
C LEU A 74 -6.01 -5.18 -13.87
N THR A 75 -5.24 -4.92 -14.93
CA THR A 75 -5.25 -5.79 -16.13
C THR A 75 -4.82 -7.22 -15.85
N ARG A 76 -3.92 -7.47 -14.88
CA ARG A 76 -3.53 -8.84 -14.48
C ARG A 76 -4.63 -9.57 -13.69
N ASN A 77 -5.61 -8.86 -13.15
CA ASN A 77 -6.63 -9.40 -12.25
C ASN A 77 -8.08 -9.11 -12.73
N ASP A 78 -8.25 -8.64 -13.96
CA ASP A 78 -9.55 -8.52 -14.64
C ASP A 78 -9.89 -9.90 -15.26
N ASP A 79 -10.70 -10.69 -14.55
CA ASP A 79 -11.37 -11.90 -15.07
C ASP A 79 -12.76 -11.56 -15.66
#